data_AF-A0A2V7M3L3-F1
#
_entry.id   AF-A0A2V7M3L3-F1
#
_cell.length_a   1.000
_cell.length_b   1.000
_cell.length_c   1.000
_cell.angle_alpha   90.00
_cell.angle_beta   90.00
_cell.angle_gamma   90.00
#
_symmetry.space_group_name_H-M   'P 1'
#
loop_
_entity.id
_entity.type
_entity.pdbx_description
1 polymer ?
#
loop_
_entity_poly.entity_id
_entity_poly.type
_entity_poly.pdbx_seq_one_letter_code
_entity_poly.pdbx_strand_id
1 'polypeptide(L)'
;MRRALRLGLLVLAACSGGIKTPETIPVAPGVLPAIPAAIAPPVVDTSAKPAAGGGEAGPALVAADWPLTQRVKSVAGEHAMVVTSHPLASDVGVDILRRGGNAVDAAVAVAFALSVVHPVAGNIGGGGFMVIRTRDDTVRTLDFREAAPSGATRSMYVDSAGNVLASSLTGPLSVGVPGTVAGLFEAHRRFGRLPWKALVAPAVLLARDGHVLDGVRSRQIGREAERLARFPASRAQFLVNGEVPPAGTRFVQSDLARTLQLIADSGSQVFYHGSIAELIV
;
A
#
# COMPACT_ATOMS: atom_id res chain seq x y z
N MET A 1 52.43 15.37 52.27
CA MET A 1 51.46 16.48 52.15
C MET A 1 50.46 16.16 51.04
N ARG A 2 49.20 16.00 51.45
CA ARG A 2 47.89 16.04 50.75
C ARG A 2 47.80 15.66 49.25
N ARG A 3 47.22 14.48 49.00
CA ARG A 3 46.51 14.09 47.77
C ARG A 3 45.22 14.92 47.64
N ALA A 4 44.94 15.48 46.47
CA ALA A 4 43.67 16.14 46.16
C ALA A 4 42.89 15.33 45.11
N LEU A 5 41.81 14.72 45.57
CA LEU A 5 40.76 14.08 44.78
C LEU A 5 39.91 15.20 44.13
N ARG A 6 39.76 15.22 42.81
CA ARG A 6 38.79 16.09 42.13
C ARG A 6 37.65 15.23 41.58
N LEU A 7 36.51 15.32 42.25
CA LEU A 7 35.20 14.84 41.82
C LEU A 7 34.39 16.09 41.42
N GLY A 8 33.71 16.10 40.26
CA GLY A 8 32.92 17.26 39.86
C GLY A 8 32.27 17.19 38.48
N LEU A 9 31.22 16.37 38.38
CA LEU A 9 29.96 16.59 37.65
C LEU A 9 30.01 17.09 36.18
N LEU A 10 29.78 16.17 35.24
CA LEU A 10 29.44 16.44 33.85
C LEU A 10 27.92 16.76 33.75
N VAL A 11 27.56 17.97 33.34
CA VAL A 11 26.16 18.33 33.04
C VAL A 11 25.84 17.88 31.61
N LEU A 12 25.09 16.78 31.48
CA LEU A 12 24.41 16.44 30.23
C LEU A 12 23.16 17.32 30.10
N ALA A 13 23.17 18.24 29.14
CA ALA A 13 21.94 18.85 28.64
C ALA A 13 21.23 17.80 27.77
N ALA A 14 20.25 17.10 28.34
CA ALA A 14 19.36 16.23 27.59
C ALA A 14 18.33 17.09 26.87
N CYS A 15 18.39 17.06 25.53
CA CYS A 15 17.37 17.62 24.65
C CYS A 15 16.02 16.96 24.94
N SER A 16 15.04 17.76 25.36
CA SER A 16 13.62 17.41 25.36
C SER A 16 13.11 17.35 23.91
N GLY A 17 13.39 16.24 23.23
CA GLY A 17 12.81 15.94 21.93
C GLY A 17 11.37 15.45 22.08
N GLY A 18 10.41 16.37 22.10
CA GLY A 18 9.00 16.03 21.97
C GLY A 18 8.74 15.33 20.62
N ILE A 19 7.80 14.39 20.61
CA ILE A 19 7.30 13.76 19.39
C ILE A 19 6.78 14.87 18.48
N LYS A 20 7.44 15.08 17.33
CA LYS A 20 6.98 16.03 16.32
C LYS A 20 5.69 15.50 15.71
N THR A 21 4.69 16.37 15.57
CA THR A 21 3.47 16.10 14.82
C THR A 21 3.81 15.51 13.44
N PRO A 22 3.05 14.52 12.94
CA PRO A 22 3.28 13.95 11.63
C PRO A 22 3.29 15.05 10.58
N GLU A 23 4.42 15.20 9.89
CA GLU A 23 4.55 16.12 8.79
C GLU A 23 3.93 15.47 7.55
N THR A 24 2.80 16.00 7.11
CA THR A 24 2.21 15.64 5.82
C THR A 24 3.18 16.06 4.72
N ILE A 25 3.61 15.08 3.93
CA ILE A 25 4.47 15.32 2.79
C ILE A 25 3.59 15.83 1.62
N PRO A 26 3.76 17.08 1.14
CA PRO A 26 3.06 17.53 -0.05
C PRO A 26 3.65 16.86 -1.29
N VAL A 27 2.76 16.38 -2.16
CA VAL A 27 3.08 16.03 -3.55
C VAL A 27 3.36 17.34 -4.31
N ALA A 28 4.36 17.35 -5.19
CA ALA A 28 4.66 18.52 -6.01
C ALA A 28 3.42 18.95 -6.82
N PRO A 29 3.07 20.25 -6.86
CA PRO A 29 1.80 20.70 -7.41
C PRO A 29 1.76 20.57 -8.94
N GLY A 30 0.90 19.69 -9.44
CA GLY A 30 0.14 19.94 -10.66
C GLY A 30 -1.12 20.72 -10.29
N VAL A 31 -1.42 21.79 -11.02
CA VAL A 31 -2.45 22.78 -10.69
C VAL A 31 -3.83 22.13 -10.47
N LEU A 32 -4.32 22.15 -9.23
CA LEU A 32 -5.73 21.92 -8.87
C LEU A 32 -6.19 23.02 -7.89
N PRO A 33 -7.44 23.50 -8.01
CA PRO A 33 -7.95 24.62 -7.21
C PRO A 33 -8.19 24.22 -5.75
N ALA A 34 -8.03 25.19 -4.85
CA ALA A 34 -8.14 25.03 -3.41
C ALA A 34 -9.54 24.58 -2.95
N ILE A 35 -9.57 23.55 -2.11
CA ILE A 35 -10.76 23.05 -1.40
C ILE A 35 -10.92 23.86 -0.10
N PRO A 36 -12.14 24.30 0.29
CA PRO A 36 -12.35 24.98 1.56
C PRO A 36 -12.12 24.04 2.76
N ALA A 37 -11.54 24.60 3.83
CA ALA A 37 -11.07 23.90 5.01
C ALA A 37 -12.15 23.00 5.65
N ALA A 38 -11.84 21.70 5.74
CA ALA A 38 -12.65 20.74 6.49
C ALA A 38 -12.40 20.87 8.00
N ILE A 39 -13.47 20.64 8.75
CA ILE A 39 -13.61 20.72 10.21
C ILE A 39 -12.53 19.86 10.90
N ALA A 40 -11.87 20.42 11.91
CA ALA A 40 -10.83 19.74 12.68
C ALA A 40 -11.39 18.52 13.44
N PRO A 41 -10.69 17.37 13.45
CA PRO A 41 -11.07 16.23 14.28
C PRO A 41 -10.88 16.54 15.77
N PRO A 42 -11.58 15.83 16.68
CA PRO A 42 -11.48 16.06 18.10
C PRO A 42 -10.05 15.76 18.61
N VAL A 43 -9.56 16.63 19.48
CA VAL A 43 -8.27 16.50 20.17
C VAL A 43 -8.37 15.30 21.12
N VAL A 44 -7.57 14.27 20.85
CA VAL A 44 -7.36 13.15 21.79
C VAL A 44 -6.39 13.64 22.86
N ASP A 45 -6.77 13.50 24.13
CA ASP A 45 -5.93 13.79 25.28
C ASP A 45 -4.71 12.85 25.29
N THR A 46 -3.51 13.43 25.17
CA THR A 46 -2.23 12.70 25.10
C THR A 46 -1.51 12.66 26.45
N SER A 47 -2.20 12.83 27.58
CA SER A 47 -1.59 12.85 28.91
C SER A 47 -1.08 11.49 29.44
N ALA A 48 -0.52 10.63 28.59
CA ALA A 48 0.21 9.45 29.04
C ALA A 48 1.70 9.81 29.23
N LYS A 49 2.10 9.93 30.50
CA LYS A 49 3.48 10.20 30.94
C LYS A 49 4.43 9.05 30.52
N PRO A 50 5.66 9.32 30.01
CA PRO A 50 6.61 8.26 29.74
C PRO A 50 7.19 7.72 31.05
N ALA A 51 7.12 6.40 31.25
CA ALA A 51 7.86 5.73 32.31
C ALA A 51 9.33 5.55 31.87
N ALA A 52 10.25 5.90 32.77
CA ALA A 52 11.68 5.74 32.58
C ALA A 52 12.16 4.33 32.96
N GLY A 53 13.06 3.77 32.13
CA GLY A 53 14.15 2.86 32.48
C GLY A 53 13.84 1.55 33.24
N GLY A 54 14.04 0.42 32.56
CA GLY A 54 14.20 -0.90 33.18
C GLY A 54 13.91 -2.02 32.19
N GLY A 55 14.83 -2.95 32.01
CA GLY A 55 14.64 -4.12 31.15
C GLY A 55 13.60 -5.07 31.74
N GLU A 56 12.33 -4.83 31.45
CA GLU A 56 11.26 -5.82 31.52
C GLU A 56 10.51 -5.80 30.19
N ALA A 57 10.10 -6.98 29.71
CA ALA A 57 9.28 -7.09 28.51
C ALA A 57 8.07 -6.16 28.67
N GLY A 58 7.98 -5.14 27.82
CA GLY A 58 6.92 -4.15 27.88
C GLY A 58 5.53 -4.80 27.89
N PRO A 59 4.51 -4.13 28.44
CA PRO A 59 3.17 -4.68 28.53
C PRO A 59 2.74 -5.22 27.16
N ALA A 60 2.17 -6.42 27.15
CA ALA A 60 1.74 -7.08 25.93
C ALA A 60 0.90 -6.10 25.09
N LEU A 61 1.41 -5.75 23.91
CA LEU A 61 0.76 -4.80 22.99
C LEU A 61 -0.60 -5.30 22.48
N VAL A 62 -0.87 -6.59 22.65
CA VAL A 62 -2.13 -7.24 22.29
C VAL A 62 -2.70 -7.86 23.57
N ALA A 63 -3.96 -7.54 23.87
CA ALA A 63 -4.65 -8.05 25.04
C ALA A 63 -4.69 -9.60 25.01
N ALA A 64 -4.51 -10.25 26.17
CA ALA A 64 -4.44 -11.71 26.25
C ALA A 64 -5.74 -12.41 25.81
N ASP A 65 -6.86 -11.70 25.94
CA ASP A 65 -8.22 -12.11 25.53
C ASP A 65 -8.56 -11.71 24.09
N TRP A 66 -7.60 -11.24 23.29
CA TRP A 66 -7.84 -10.87 21.90
C TRP A 66 -8.49 -12.03 21.14
N PRO A 67 -9.67 -11.87 20.50
CA PRO A 67 -10.47 -12.99 19.99
C PRO A 67 -9.77 -13.94 19.00
N LEU A 68 -8.63 -13.52 18.44
CA LEU A 68 -7.82 -14.30 17.51
C LEU A 68 -6.65 -15.06 18.16
N THR A 69 -6.22 -14.75 19.40
CA THR A 69 -5.06 -15.45 20.03
C THR A 69 -5.28 -16.95 20.19
N GLN A 70 -6.53 -17.40 20.32
CA GLN A 70 -6.90 -18.81 20.42
C GLN A 70 -7.11 -19.50 19.06
N ARG A 71 -7.14 -18.75 17.95
CA ARG A 71 -7.51 -19.25 16.62
C ARG A 71 -6.37 -19.29 15.62
N VAL A 72 -5.30 -18.54 15.88
CA VAL A 72 -4.13 -18.46 14.99
C VAL A 72 -2.85 -18.53 15.81
N LYS A 73 -1.91 -19.36 15.34
CA LYS A 73 -0.57 -19.42 15.91
C LYS A 73 0.22 -18.22 15.39
N SER A 74 0.71 -17.37 16.28
CA SER A 74 1.62 -16.28 15.92
C SER A 74 2.89 -16.83 15.29
N VAL A 75 3.36 -16.16 14.23
CA VAL A 75 4.70 -16.40 13.67
C VAL A 75 5.69 -15.42 14.29
N ALA A 76 6.94 -15.85 14.45
CA ALA A 76 8.03 -15.02 14.94
C ALA A 76 9.12 -14.93 13.87
N GLY A 77 9.74 -13.76 13.73
CA GLY A 77 10.91 -13.53 12.88
C GLY A 77 11.97 -12.79 13.70
N GLU A 78 13.19 -13.31 13.72
CA GLU A 78 14.29 -12.75 14.52
C GLU A 78 14.74 -11.36 14.04
N HIS A 79 14.71 -11.15 12.71
CA HIS A 79 15.27 -9.95 12.07
C HIS A 79 14.22 -9.05 11.43
N ALA A 80 13.23 -9.65 10.76
CA ALA A 80 12.17 -8.93 10.07
C ALA A 80 10.96 -9.84 9.82
N MET A 81 9.83 -9.22 9.51
CA MET A 81 8.58 -9.91 9.19
C MET A 81 7.83 -9.15 8.09
N VAL A 82 7.24 -9.89 7.16
CA VAL A 82 6.32 -9.36 6.15
C VAL A 82 5.02 -10.13 6.27
N VAL A 83 3.91 -9.41 6.42
CA VAL A 83 2.58 -9.99 6.57
C VAL A 83 1.66 -9.40 5.49
N THR A 84 1.08 -10.25 4.67
CA THR A 84 0.21 -9.86 3.56
C THR A 84 -0.95 -10.85 3.42
N SER A 85 -1.92 -10.54 2.56
CA SER A 85 -3.04 -11.43 2.25
C SER A 85 -2.70 -12.56 1.27
N HIS A 86 -1.45 -12.66 0.78
CA HIS A 86 -1.05 -13.68 -0.18
C HIS A 86 0.39 -14.17 0.05
N PRO A 87 0.65 -15.49 0.15
CA PRO A 87 1.99 -16.02 0.46
C PRO A 87 3.07 -15.55 -0.52
N LEU A 88 2.82 -15.61 -1.84
CA LEU A 88 3.79 -15.11 -2.83
C LEU A 88 4.17 -13.63 -2.64
N ALA A 89 3.25 -12.78 -2.19
CA ALA A 89 3.57 -11.37 -1.93
C ALA A 89 4.41 -11.22 -0.66
N SER A 90 4.11 -11.99 0.39
CA SER A 90 4.96 -12.06 1.58
C SER A 90 6.37 -12.53 1.24
N ASP A 91 6.50 -13.57 0.40
CA ASP A 91 7.80 -14.09 -0.05
C ASP A 91 8.59 -13.03 -0.83
N VAL A 92 7.94 -12.30 -1.75
CA VAL A 92 8.57 -11.17 -2.45
C VAL A 92 9.12 -10.14 -1.46
N GLY A 93 8.33 -9.75 -0.45
CA GLY A 93 8.79 -8.80 0.56
C GLY A 93 9.97 -9.33 1.37
N VAL A 94 9.93 -10.60 1.80
CA VAL A 94 11.04 -11.25 2.52
C VAL A 94 12.31 -11.28 1.67
N ASP A 95 12.21 -11.60 0.39
CA ASP A 95 13.36 -11.64 -0.51
C ASP A 95 13.95 -10.25 -0.77
N ILE A 96 13.14 -9.20 -0.83
CA ILE A 96 13.62 -7.82 -0.88
C ILE A 96 14.41 -7.45 0.39
N LEU A 97 13.92 -7.83 1.57
CA LEU A 97 14.63 -7.61 2.83
C LEU A 97 15.95 -8.39 2.88
N ARG A 98 15.97 -9.66 2.44
CA ARG A 98 17.19 -10.48 2.32
C ARG A 98 18.23 -9.87 1.39
N ARG A 99 17.80 -9.15 0.36
CA ARG A 99 18.67 -8.42 -0.58
C ARG A 99 19.16 -7.07 -0.04
N GLY A 100 18.90 -6.77 1.23
CA GLY A 100 19.35 -5.55 1.90
C GLY A 100 18.43 -4.34 1.71
N GLY A 101 17.24 -4.55 1.17
CA GLY A 101 16.19 -3.54 1.14
C GLY A 101 15.66 -3.23 2.54
N ASN A 102 15.06 -2.06 2.71
CA ASN A 102 14.41 -1.69 3.96
C ASN A 102 12.90 -2.01 3.93
N ALA A 103 12.19 -1.62 4.99
CA ALA A 103 10.75 -1.85 5.11
C ALA A 103 9.94 -1.16 3.98
N VAL A 104 10.38 0.00 3.48
CA VAL A 104 9.70 0.70 2.39
C VAL A 104 9.96 0.01 1.05
N ASP A 105 11.19 -0.44 0.78
CA ASP A 105 11.51 -1.25 -0.40
C ASP A 105 10.63 -2.51 -0.45
N ALA A 106 10.53 -3.22 0.68
CA ALA A 106 9.71 -4.41 0.80
C ALA A 106 8.22 -4.10 0.62
N ALA A 107 7.70 -3.02 1.23
CA ALA A 107 6.32 -2.60 1.07
C ALA A 107 5.96 -2.24 -0.39
N VAL A 108 6.86 -1.55 -1.11
CA VAL A 108 6.67 -1.22 -2.52
C VAL A 108 6.62 -2.48 -3.37
N ALA A 109 7.57 -3.41 -3.20
CA ALA A 109 7.58 -4.66 -3.95
C ALA A 109 6.37 -5.54 -3.64
N VAL A 110 5.95 -5.61 -2.37
CA VAL A 110 4.73 -6.29 -1.92
C VAL A 110 3.49 -5.72 -2.60
N ALA A 111 3.36 -4.39 -2.68
CA ALA A 111 2.20 -3.76 -3.28
C ALA A 111 2.05 -4.10 -4.77
N PHE A 112 3.15 -4.09 -5.53
CA PHE A 112 3.13 -4.54 -6.93
C PHE A 112 2.90 -6.06 -7.04
N ALA A 113 3.46 -6.88 -6.15
CA ALA A 113 3.17 -8.31 -6.17
C ALA A 113 1.67 -8.57 -5.92
N LEU A 114 1.06 -7.88 -4.95
CA LEU A 114 -0.37 -7.97 -4.66
C LEU A 114 -1.24 -7.47 -5.80
N SER A 115 -0.80 -6.50 -6.61
CA SER A 115 -1.53 -6.08 -7.82
C SER A 115 -1.63 -7.19 -8.87
N VAL A 116 -0.84 -8.25 -8.74
CA VAL A 116 -0.87 -9.43 -9.62
C VAL A 116 -1.61 -10.57 -8.92
N VAL A 117 -1.15 -10.98 -7.73
CA VAL A 117 -1.63 -12.22 -7.08
C VAL A 117 -2.91 -12.03 -6.26
N HIS A 118 -3.30 -10.79 -5.98
CA HIS A 118 -4.46 -10.44 -5.16
C HIS A 118 -5.41 -9.41 -5.84
N PRO A 119 -5.90 -9.68 -7.06
CA PRO A 119 -6.58 -8.68 -7.90
C PRO A 119 -7.96 -8.20 -7.38
N VAL A 120 -8.45 -8.72 -6.25
CA VAL A 120 -9.69 -8.18 -5.64
C VAL A 120 -9.43 -6.87 -4.90
N ALA A 121 -8.17 -6.57 -4.58
CA ALA A 121 -7.81 -5.40 -3.77
C ALA A 121 -6.41 -4.86 -4.11
N GLY A 122 -5.40 -5.73 -4.26
CA GLY A 122 -4.09 -5.29 -4.74
C GLY A 122 -4.24 -4.69 -6.13
N ASN A 123 -3.65 -3.52 -6.38
CA ASN A 123 -3.97 -2.74 -7.57
C ASN A 123 -2.83 -1.83 -8.01
N ILE A 124 -2.90 -1.43 -9.29
CA ILE A 124 -2.27 -0.20 -9.82
C ILE A 124 -3.32 0.82 -10.29
N GLY A 125 -4.59 0.42 -10.36
CA GLY A 125 -5.72 1.23 -10.84
C GLY A 125 -6.61 1.82 -9.73
N GLY A 126 -6.15 1.80 -8.48
CA GLY A 126 -6.83 2.42 -7.33
C GLY A 126 -5.87 3.33 -6.55
N GLY A 127 -6.03 3.38 -5.23
CA GLY A 127 -5.21 4.20 -4.33
C GLY A 127 -5.13 3.62 -2.93
N GLY A 128 -4.63 4.43 -1.98
CA GLY A 128 -4.48 4.01 -0.59
C GLY A 128 -3.65 4.96 0.26
N PHE A 129 -3.10 4.40 1.34
CA PHE A 129 -2.30 5.12 2.32
C PHE A 129 -1.09 4.27 2.74
N MET A 130 -0.01 4.93 3.13
CA MET A 130 1.15 4.29 3.75
C MET A 130 1.50 5.03 5.05
N VAL A 131 1.66 4.28 6.14
CA VAL A 131 2.17 4.81 7.41
C VAL A 131 3.57 4.25 7.61
N ILE A 132 4.53 5.13 7.79
CA ILE A 132 5.95 4.80 7.92
C ILE A 132 6.41 5.27 9.29
N ARG A 133 6.96 4.35 10.09
CA ARG A 133 7.66 4.69 11.33
C ARG A 133 9.14 4.37 11.14
N THR A 134 9.97 5.38 11.17
CA THR A 134 11.42 5.24 10.99
C THR A 134 12.11 4.92 12.33
N ARG A 135 13.40 4.55 12.28
CA ARG A 135 14.17 4.11 13.45
C ARG A 135 14.36 5.20 14.50
N ASP A 136 14.27 6.46 14.10
CA ASP A 136 14.27 7.65 14.97
C ASP A 136 12.88 7.96 15.56
N ASP A 137 11.95 6.99 15.50
CA ASP A 137 10.57 7.08 15.95
C ASP A 137 9.70 8.13 15.23
N THR A 138 10.21 8.75 14.17
CA THR A 138 9.42 9.66 13.33
C THR A 138 8.33 8.89 12.59
N VAL A 139 7.08 9.34 12.72
CA VAL A 139 5.93 8.79 12.00
C VAL A 139 5.57 9.72 10.85
N ARG A 140 5.44 9.14 9.66
CA ARG A 140 5.03 9.83 8.44
C ARG A 140 3.87 9.08 7.80
N THR A 141 3.00 9.83 7.14
CA THR A 141 1.89 9.28 6.37
C THR A 141 2.00 9.76 4.93
N LEU A 142 1.71 8.87 4.00
CA LEU A 142 1.57 9.18 2.58
C LEU A 142 0.14 8.85 2.18
N ASP A 143 -0.56 9.87 1.70
CA ASP A 143 -1.87 9.76 1.07
C ASP A 143 -1.69 9.68 -0.44
N PHE A 144 -2.15 8.57 -1.01
CA PHE A 144 -2.24 8.34 -2.44
C PHE A 144 -3.63 7.80 -2.78
N ARG A 145 -4.65 8.32 -2.10
CA ARG A 145 -6.05 8.05 -2.41
C ARG A 145 -6.39 8.56 -3.79
N GLU A 146 -7.34 7.89 -4.43
CA GLU A 146 -7.86 8.32 -5.72
C GLU A 146 -8.48 9.73 -5.63
N ALA A 147 -8.30 10.52 -6.67
CA ALA A 147 -8.95 11.83 -6.80
C ALA A 147 -10.18 11.73 -7.70
N ALA A 148 -11.23 12.51 -7.41
CA ALA A 148 -12.34 12.65 -8.34
C ALA A 148 -11.85 13.26 -9.66
N PRO A 149 -12.23 12.72 -10.84
CA PRO A 149 -11.88 13.33 -12.13
C PRO A 149 -12.38 14.77 -12.22
N SER A 150 -11.73 15.61 -13.04
CA SER A 150 -12.10 17.03 -13.20
C SER A 150 -13.52 17.25 -13.72
N GLY A 151 -14.08 16.29 -14.45
CA GLY A 151 -15.47 16.29 -14.91
C GLY A 151 -16.49 15.78 -13.89
N ALA A 152 -16.06 15.40 -12.68
CA ALA A 152 -16.96 14.91 -11.65
C ALA A 152 -17.88 16.04 -11.14
N THR A 153 -19.16 15.70 -10.91
CA THR A 153 -20.15 16.66 -10.38
C THR A 153 -20.87 16.05 -9.19
N ARG A 154 -21.41 16.91 -8.31
CA ARG A 154 -22.12 16.50 -7.10
C ARG A 154 -23.26 15.49 -7.36
N SER A 155 -23.92 15.60 -8.51
CA SER A 155 -25.11 14.81 -8.85
C SER A 155 -24.87 13.74 -9.92
N MET A 156 -23.62 13.43 -10.29
CA MET A 156 -23.31 12.50 -11.39
C MET A 156 -23.81 11.05 -11.18
N TYR A 157 -24.21 10.69 -9.96
CA TYR A 157 -24.74 9.37 -9.61
C TYR A 157 -26.20 9.42 -9.15
N VAL A 158 -26.92 10.49 -9.44
CA VAL A 158 -28.32 10.66 -9.05
C VAL A 158 -29.13 10.98 -10.30
N ASP A 159 -30.21 10.24 -10.54
CA ASP A 159 -31.11 10.51 -11.66
C ASP A 159 -32.04 11.70 -11.39
N SER A 160 -32.86 12.07 -12.38
CA SER A 160 -33.80 13.19 -12.25
C SER A 160 -34.91 12.96 -11.21
N ALA A 161 -35.16 11.71 -10.82
CA ALA A 161 -36.12 11.36 -9.78
C ALA A 161 -35.47 11.27 -8.37
N GLY A 162 -34.15 11.48 -8.27
CA GLY A 162 -33.42 11.44 -7.01
C GLY A 162 -32.89 10.06 -6.62
N ASN A 163 -32.97 9.06 -7.50
CA ASN A 163 -32.49 7.71 -7.20
C ASN A 163 -30.98 7.59 -7.44
N VAL A 164 -30.31 6.81 -6.59
CA VAL A 164 -28.88 6.51 -6.74
C VAL A 164 -28.66 5.53 -7.90
N LEU A 165 -27.75 5.89 -8.80
CA LEU A 165 -27.34 5.08 -9.93
C LEU A 165 -26.25 4.08 -9.54
N ALA A 166 -26.32 2.86 -10.09
CA ALA A 166 -25.29 1.83 -9.91
C ALA A 166 -23.92 2.17 -10.56
N SER A 167 -23.87 3.25 -11.34
CA SER A 167 -22.65 3.75 -12.00
C SER A 167 -21.58 4.24 -11.02
N SER A 168 -21.90 4.41 -9.74
CA SER A 168 -20.90 4.66 -8.68
C SER A 168 -20.15 3.42 -8.23
N LEU A 169 -20.63 2.21 -8.58
CA LEU A 169 -20.05 0.93 -8.16
C LEU A 169 -19.54 0.07 -9.30
N THR A 170 -20.09 0.24 -10.52
CA THR A 170 -19.74 -0.60 -11.67
C THR A 170 -19.71 0.20 -12.96
N GLY A 171 -18.60 0.10 -13.68
CA GLY A 171 -18.37 0.74 -14.97
C GLY A 171 -17.39 1.91 -14.87
N PRO A 172 -17.05 2.55 -16.01
CA PRO A 172 -16.00 3.57 -16.05
C PRO A 172 -16.26 4.77 -15.12
N LEU A 173 -17.53 5.14 -14.92
CA LEU A 173 -17.89 6.26 -14.04
C LEU A 173 -17.64 5.98 -12.55
N SER A 174 -17.37 4.74 -12.13
CA SER A 174 -17.07 4.42 -10.72
C SER A 174 -15.59 4.60 -10.36
N VAL A 175 -14.75 5.05 -11.30
CA VAL A 175 -13.30 5.08 -11.15
C VAL A 175 -12.82 6.50 -10.83
N GLY A 176 -12.11 6.66 -9.72
CA GLY A 176 -11.30 7.85 -9.44
C GLY A 176 -9.92 7.77 -10.11
N VAL A 177 -9.23 8.89 -10.25
CA VAL A 177 -7.87 8.95 -10.82
C VAL A 177 -6.91 8.13 -9.92
N PRO A 178 -6.29 7.05 -10.41
CA PRO A 178 -5.52 6.13 -9.57
C PRO A 178 -4.27 6.76 -8.93
N GLY A 179 -4.07 6.54 -7.63
CA GLY A 179 -2.93 7.09 -6.88
C GLY A 179 -1.81 6.09 -6.58
N THR A 180 -2.06 4.77 -6.66
CA THR A 180 -1.11 3.76 -6.16
C THR A 180 0.29 3.86 -6.78
N VAL A 181 0.42 3.98 -8.10
CA VAL A 181 1.74 4.04 -8.76
C VAL A 181 2.51 5.29 -8.33
N ALA A 182 1.85 6.45 -8.27
CA ALA A 182 2.46 7.70 -7.79
C ALA A 182 2.89 7.60 -6.33
N GLY A 183 2.03 7.07 -5.45
CA GLY A 183 2.32 6.92 -4.03
C GLY A 183 3.51 5.99 -3.76
N LEU A 184 3.53 4.81 -4.39
CA LEU A 184 4.63 3.85 -4.24
C LEU A 184 5.95 4.40 -4.77
N PHE A 185 5.92 5.11 -5.91
CA PHE A 185 7.11 5.75 -6.47
C PHE A 185 7.63 6.88 -5.56
N GLU A 186 6.74 7.69 -4.97
CA GLU A 186 7.14 8.75 -4.05
C GLU A 186 7.71 8.19 -2.73
N ALA A 187 7.12 7.13 -2.19
CA ALA A 187 7.65 6.43 -1.02
C ALA A 187 9.06 5.86 -1.30
N HIS A 188 9.24 5.21 -2.45
CA HIS A 188 10.54 4.71 -2.90
C HIS A 188 11.56 5.85 -3.09
N ARG A 189 11.17 6.94 -3.74
CA ARG A 189 12.06 8.09 -3.97
C ARG A 189 12.58 8.69 -2.66
N ARG A 190 11.76 8.74 -1.62
CA ARG A 190 12.12 9.36 -0.33
C ARG A 190 12.83 8.41 0.63
N PHE A 191 12.43 7.15 0.65
CA PHE A 191 12.83 6.22 1.70
C PHE A 191 13.41 4.91 1.16
N GLY A 192 13.33 4.64 -0.14
CA GLY A 192 13.85 3.43 -0.75
C GLY A 192 15.38 3.39 -0.74
N ARG A 193 15.91 2.16 -0.76
CA ARG A 193 17.36 1.89 -0.80
C ARG A 193 17.75 1.11 -2.04
N LEU A 194 16.91 0.17 -2.49
CA LEU A 194 17.19 -0.62 -3.68
C LEU A 194 16.75 0.11 -4.96
N PRO A 195 17.28 -0.23 -6.14
CA PRO A 195 16.82 0.36 -7.40
C PRO A 195 15.32 0.07 -7.65
N TRP A 196 14.57 1.08 -8.12
CA TRP A 196 13.12 0.97 -8.40
C TRP A 196 12.75 -0.28 -9.20
N LYS A 197 13.46 -0.51 -10.31
CA LYS A 197 13.26 -1.66 -11.19
C LYS A 197 13.36 -3.00 -10.46
N ALA A 198 14.23 -3.10 -9.44
CA ALA A 198 14.39 -4.32 -8.65
C ALA A 198 13.19 -4.61 -7.74
N LEU A 199 12.39 -3.59 -7.39
CA LEU A 199 11.18 -3.72 -6.58
C LEU A 199 9.96 -4.10 -7.40
N VAL A 200 9.89 -3.64 -8.66
CA VAL A 200 8.77 -3.95 -9.57
C VAL A 200 8.97 -5.30 -10.29
N ALA A 201 10.22 -5.69 -10.56
CA ALA A 201 10.55 -6.90 -11.32
C ALA A 201 9.86 -8.20 -10.82
N PRO A 202 9.74 -8.48 -9.51
CA PRO A 202 9.03 -9.68 -9.05
C PRO A 202 7.58 -9.74 -9.53
N ALA A 203 6.88 -8.61 -9.53
CA ALA A 203 5.50 -8.52 -10.01
C ALA A 203 5.41 -8.73 -11.54
N VAL A 204 6.37 -8.20 -12.30
CA VAL A 204 6.48 -8.46 -13.75
C VAL A 204 6.59 -9.97 -14.02
N LEU A 205 7.46 -10.67 -13.28
CA LEU A 205 7.65 -12.12 -13.43
C LEU A 205 6.38 -12.89 -13.07
N LEU A 206 5.75 -12.56 -11.94
CA LEU A 206 4.49 -13.18 -11.51
C LEU A 206 3.37 -13.01 -12.56
N ALA A 207 3.29 -11.83 -13.18
CA ALA A 207 2.28 -11.55 -14.20
C ALA A 207 2.59 -12.25 -15.53
N ARG A 208 3.86 -12.26 -15.95
CA ARG A 208 4.31 -12.83 -17.23
C ARG A 208 4.29 -14.36 -17.23
N ASP A 209 4.87 -14.97 -16.19
CA ASP A 209 5.02 -16.44 -16.10
C ASP A 209 3.78 -17.10 -15.47
N GLY A 210 2.94 -16.27 -14.85
CA GLY A 210 1.74 -16.65 -14.14
C GLY A 210 2.01 -17.34 -12.80
N HIS A 211 0.99 -17.36 -11.96
CA HIS A 211 0.98 -18.07 -10.69
C HIS A 211 -0.20 -19.04 -10.62
N VAL A 212 -0.13 -20.01 -9.71
CA VAL A 212 -1.24 -20.94 -9.50
C VAL A 212 -2.34 -20.25 -8.71
N LEU A 213 -3.58 -20.32 -9.19
CA LEU A 213 -4.75 -19.87 -8.42
C LEU A 213 -5.08 -20.86 -7.31
N ASP A 214 -5.14 -20.37 -6.09
CA ASP A 214 -5.71 -21.13 -4.99
C ASP A 214 -7.26 -21.12 -5.05
N GLY A 215 -7.87 -21.96 -4.21
CA GLY A 215 -9.33 -22.05 -4.13
C GLY A 215 -10.00 -20.78 -3.59
N VAL A 216 -9.31 -19.96 -2.80
CA VAL A 216 -9.86 -18.70 -2.29
C VAL A 216 -10.00 -17.70 -3.44
N ARG A 217 -8.95 -17.54 -4.25
CA ARG A 217 -8.91 -16.62 -5.39
C ARG A 217 -9.83 -17.06 -6.52
N SER A 218 -9.88 -18.35 -6.84
CA SER A 218 -10.85 -18.88 -7.81
C SER A 218 -12.30 -18.56 -7.39
N ARG A 219 -12.66 -18.78 -6.11
CA ARG A 219 -13.99 -18.39 -5.59
C ARG A 219 -14.24 -16.89 -5.62
N GLN A 220 -13.23 -16.06 -5.37
CA GLN A 220 -13.37 -14.61 -5.43
C GLN A 220 -13.61 -14.12 -6.86
N ILE A 221 -12.94 -14.70 -7.86
CA ILE A 221 -13.25 -14.45 -9.27
C ILE A 221 -14.69 -14.89 -9.58
N GLY A 222 -15.09 -16.08 -9.09
CA GLY A 222 -16.43 -16.59 -9.31
C GLY A 222 -17.56 -15.73 -8.76
N ARG A 223 -17.37 -15.12 -7.58
CA ARG A 223 -18.35 -14.16 -7.01
C ARG A 223 -18.52 -12.91 -7.87
N GLU A 224 -17.54 -12.58 -8.69
CA GLU A 224 -17.52 -11.40 -9.55
C GLU A 224 -17.74 -11.73 -11.03
N ALA A 225 -17.95 -13.00 -11.38
CA ALA A 225 -17.93 -13.48 -12.76
C ALA A 225 -18.94 -12.74 -13.66
N GLU A 226 -20.17 -12.54 -13.18
CA GLU A 226 -21.20 -11.80 -13.90
C GLU A 226 -20.76 -10.36 -14.18
N ARG A 227 -20.19 -9.68 -13.18
CA ARG A 227 -19.70 -8.30 -13.32
C ARG A 227 -18.51 -8.21 -14.25
N LEU A 228 -17.58 -9.16 -14.17
CA LEU A 228 -16.40 -9.25 -15.05
C LEU A 228 -16.81 -9.53 -16.50
N ALA A 229 -17.83 -10.36 -16.72
CA ALA A 229 -18.32 -10.71 -18.06
C ALA A 229 -18.91 -9.52 -18.83
N ARG A 230 -19.34 -8.45 -18.13
CA ARG A 230 -19.89 -7.23 -18.73
C ARG A 230 -18.85 -6.40 -19.50
N PHE A 231 -17.56 -6.58 -19.22
CA PHE A 231 -16.49 -5.78 -19.81
C PHE A 231 -15.54 -6.68 -20.61
N PRO A 232 -15.35 -6.46 -21.93
CA PRO A 232 -14.55 -7.36 -22.76
C PRO A 232 -13.12 -7.61 -22.25
N ALA A 233 -12.42 -6.56 -21.79
CA ALA A 233 -11.08 -6.68 -21.25
C ALA A 233 -11.04 -7.51 -19.95
N SER A 234 -11.99 -7.26 -19.03
CA SER A 234 -12.10 -8.01 -17.78
C SER A 234 -12.46 -9.48 -18.04
N ARG A 235 -13.41 -9.74 -18.95
CA ARG A 235 -13.78 -11.10 -19.36
C ARG A 235 -12.59 -11.87 -19.91
N ALA A 236 -11.82 -11.25 -20.81
CA ALA A 236 -10.65 -11.87 -21.42
C ALA A 236 -9.54 -12.20 -20.41
N GLN A 237 -9.36 -11.37 -19.39
CA GLN A 237 -8.32 -11.58 -18.39
C GLN A 237 -8.73 -12.56 -17.28
N PHE A 238 -9.97 -12.48 -16.79
CA PHE A 238 -10.36 -13.20 -15.57
C PHE A 238 -11.17 -14.46 -15.81
N LEU A 239 -11.78 -14.63 -16.99
CA LEU A 239 -12.61 -15.80 -17.30
C LEU A 239 -11.97 -16.63 -18.42
N VAL A 240 -12.02 -17.96 -18.29
CA VAL A 240 -11.51 -18.92 -19.27
C VAL A 240 -12.69 -19.46 -20.06
N ASN A 241 -12.77 -19.14 -21.34
CA ASN A 241 -13.93 -19.47 -22.19
C ASN A 241 -15.27 -18.95 -21.61
N GLY A 242 -15.24 -17.81 -20.91
CA GLY A 242 -16.42 -17.24 -20.26
C GLY A 242 -16.73 -17.81 -18.87
N GLU A 243 -15.98 -18.81 -18.42
CA GLU A 243 -16.20 -19.48 -17.13
C GLU A 243 -15.13 -19.12 -16.09
N VAL A 244 -15.44 -19.37 -14.83
CA VAL A 244 -14.52 -19.13 -13.71
C VAL A 244 -13.33 -20.09 -13.80
N PRO A 245 -12.07 -19.62 -13.75
CA PRO A 245 -10.92 -20.50 -13.73
C PRO A 245 -10.91 -21.34 -12.44
N PRO A 246 -10.79 -22.67 -12.54
CA PRO A 246 -10.73 -23.52 -11.36
C PRO A 246 -9.45 -23.29 -10.55
N ALA A 247 -9.47 -23.70 -9.28
CA ALA A 247 -8.24 -23.76 -8.48
C ALA A 247 -7.21 -24.69 -9.16
N GLY A 248 -5.94 -24.34 -9.08
CA GLY A 248 -4.86 -25.04 -9.78
C GLY A 248 -4.55 -24.47 -11.18
N THR A 249 -5.43 -23.64 -11.75
CA THR A 249 -5.15 -22.96 -13.03
C THR A 249 -3.92 -22.05 -12.88
N ARG A 250 -3.00 -22.15 -13.86
CA ARG A 250 -1.94 -21.16 -14.04
C ARG A 250 -2.54 -19.88 -14.61
N PHE A 251 -2.55 -18.83 -13.82
CA PHE A 251 -3.15 -17.55 -14.15
C PHE A 251 -2.09 -16.56 -14.63
N VAL A 252 -2.15 -16.24 -15.92
CA VAL A 252 -1.20 -15.38 -16.63
C VAL A 252 -1.87 -14.04 -16.94
N GLN A 253 -1.15 -12.95 -16.75
CA GLN A 253 -1.64 -11.58 -16.92
C GLN A 253 -0.70 -10.81 -17.85
N SER A 254 -0.63 -11.21 -19.12
CA SER A 254 0.38 -10.72 -20.07
C SER A 254 0.33 -9.21 -20.30
N ASP A 255 -0.86 -8.62 -20.37
CA ASP A 255 -1.02 -7.17 -20.53
C ASP A 255 -0.59 -6.42 -19.27
N LEU A 256 -0.93 -6.94 -18.08
CA LEU A 256 -0.44 -6.39 -16.83
C LEU A 256 1.09 -6.51 -16.72
N ALA A 257 1.68 -7.62 -17.17
CA ALA A 257 3.13 -7.79 -17.19
C ALA A 257 3.82 -6.70 -18.03
N ARG A 258 3.26 -6.39 -19.21
CA ARG A 258 3.74 -5.31 -20.09
C ARG A 258 3.63 -3.94 -19.41
N THR A 259 2.49 -3.67 -18.78
CA THR A 259 2.24 -2.43 -18.01
C THR A 259 3.24 -2.28 -16.87
N LEU A 260 3.44 -3.34 -16.07
CA LEU A 260 4.40 -3.34 -14.96
C LEU A 260 5.85 -3.21 -15.46
N GLN A 261 6.19 -3.78 -16.61
CA GLN A 261 7.51 -3.62 -17.22
C GLN A 261 7.76 -2.17 -17.63
N LEU A 262 6.78 -1.50 -18.26
CA LEU A 262 6.87 -0.08 -18.57
C LEU A 262 7.08 0.77 -17.32
N ILE A 263 6.32 0.50 -16.25
CA ILE A 263 6.47 1.17 -14.95
C ILE A 263 7.87 0.91 -14.35
N ALA A 264 8.38 -0.31 -14.46
CA ALA A 264 9.71 -0.67 -13.97
C ALA A 264 10.83 0.07 -14.71
N ASP A 265 10.66 0.28 -16.02
CA ASP A 265 11.67 0.91 -16.88
C ASP A 265 11.61 2.45 -16.84
N SER A 266 10.41 3.02 -16.74
CA SER A 266 10.16 4.46 -16.94
C SER A 266 9.67 5.20 -15.68
N GLY A 267 9.54 4.49 -14.56
CA GLY A 267 9.03 5.07 -13.31
C GLY A 267 7.53 5.35 -13.34
N SER A 268 7.05 6.23 -12.46
CA SER A 268 5.60 6.51 -12.36
C SER A 268 5.03 7.26 -13.57
N GLN A 269 5.82 8.10 -14.23
CA GLN A 269 5.32 9.03 -15.25
C GLN A 269 4.66 8.33 -16.44
N VAL A 270 5.12 7.13 -16.81
CA VAL A 270 4.52 6.36 -17.92
C VAL A 270 3.06 5.99 -17.64
N PHE A 271 2.67 5.85 -16.38
CA PHE A 271 1.28 5.56 -15.98
C PHE A 271 0.36 6.78 -16.11
N TYR A 272 0.90 8.00 -15.94
CA TYR A 272 0.12 9.24 -15.85
C TYR A 272 0.21 10.13 -17.09
N HIS A 273 1.25 9.96 -17.91
CA HIS A 273 1.52 10.81 -19.08
C HIS A 273 2.03 10.04 -20.31
N GLY A 274 2.17 8.72 -20.23
CA GLY A 274 2.69 7.89 -21.32
C GLY A 274 1.63 7.03 -21.98
N SER A 275 2.08 5.99 -22.69
CA SER A 275 1.22 5.05 -23.41
C SER A 275 0.18 4.34 -22.53
N ILE A 276 0.43 4.19 -21.22
CA ILE A 276 -0.58 3.64 -20.30
C ILE A 276 -1.71 4.66 -20.07
N ALA A 277 -1.38 5.94 -19.92
CA ALA A 277 -2.38 6.99 -19.74
C ALA A 277 -3.29 7.10 -20.97
N GLU A 278 -2.73 6.97 -22.18
CA GLU A 278 -3.48 6.95 -23.45
C GLU A 278 -4.45 5.76 -23.55
N LEU A 279 -4.16 4.64 -22.90
CA LEU A 279 -5.07 3.48 -22.85
C LEU A 279 -6.20 3.65 -21.83
N ILE A 280 -6.09 4.61 -20.90
CA ILE A 280 -7.08 4.88 -19.86
C ILE A 280 -8.13 5.90 -20.33
N VAL A 281 -7.74 6.87 -21.17
CA VAL A 281 -8.57 8.01 -21.61
C VAL A 281 -9.33 7.79 -22.91
#